data_AF-A0A919Y8V9-F1
#
_entry.id   AF-A0A919Y8V9-F1
#
_cell.length_a   1.000
_cell.length_b   1.000
_cell.length_c   1.000
_cell.angle_alpha   90.00
_cell.angle_beta   90.00
_cell.angle_gamma   90.00
#
_symmetry.space_group_name_H-M   'P 1'
#
loop_
_entity.id
_entity.type
_entity.pdbx_description
1 polymer ?
#
loop_
_entity_poly.entity_id
_entity_poly.type
_entity_poly.pdbx_seq_one_letter_code
_entity_poly.pdbx_strand_id
1 'polypeptide(L)'
;MYCTNCNQILPDDSTFCNKCGHKVSESTLEISSGIETGTVTSIVSNNETSLNRKSKKKPIIISLVIIIIIAMISASYWYYNDKQQKEEAAAKAAMIQKYQNDISEAVIKIVAYSYISEKITNLYSTVWSGAIKARYGIQVNGKKAYSFNEAIKYQREELEDKGILKKVRENTQSVDALMKSLNNPPEEFQKAYGILVEMYGNYTQFADQADSPTGSLIEFNKKTNELSAGISKYYNQFKILLPNLDESKINDYIGSQDI
;
A
#
# COMPACT_ATOMS: atom_id res chain seq x y z
N MET A 1 -35.95 -34.26 13.41
CA MET A 1 -35.89 -33.26 14.53
C MET A 1 -35.28 -31.91 14.10
N TYR A 2 -35.24 -30.85 14.92
CA TYR A 2 -34.53 -29.59 14.59
C TYR A 2 -33.47 -29.22 15.64
N CYS A 3 -32.37 -28.60 15.20
CA CYS A 3 -31.32 -28.10 16.08
C CYS A 3 -31.81 -26.90 16.88
N THR A 4 -31.79 -26.95 18.21
CA THR A 4 -32.21 -25.85 19.10
C THR A 4 -31.31 -24.62 19.06
N ASN A 5 -30.12 -24.72 18.46
CA ASN A 5 -29.16 -23.61 18.37
C ASN A 5 -29.21 -22.88 17.02
N CYS A 6 -29.48 -23.58 15.92
CA CYS A 6 -29.44 -22.96 14.58
C CYS A 6 -30.67 -23.25 13.70
N ASN A 7 -31.71 -23.86 14.28
CA ASN A 7 -33.01 -24.19 13.67
C ASN A 7 -32.95 -24.99 12.37
N GLN A 8 -31.85 -25.70 12.11
CA GLN A 8 -31.76 -26.60 10.97
C GLN A 8 -32.49 -27.91 11.24
N ILE A 9 -33.20 -28.40 10.22
CA ILE A 9 -33.82 -29.73 10.22
C ILE A 9 -32.71 -30.79 10.16
N LEU A 10 -32.76 -31.74 11.07
CA LEU A 10 -31.80 -32.81 11.22
C LEU A 10 -32.45 -34.19 11.02
N PRO A 11 -31.69 -35.18 10.51
CA PRO A 11 -32.10 -36.59 10.46
C PRO A 11 -32.41 -37.13 11.86
N ASP A 12 -33.30 -38.12 11.95
CA ASP A 12 -33.87 -38.59 13.22
C ASP A 12 -32.90 -39.40 14.11
N ASP A 13 -31.69 -39.71 13.63
CA ASP A 13 -30.63 -40.43 14.34
C ASP A 13 -29.38 -39.56 14.64
N SER A 14 -29.47 -38.25 14.41
CA SER A 14 -28.33 -37.35 14.49
C SER A 14 -27.93 -37.00 15.93
N THR A 15 -26.76 -37.47 16.37
CA THR A 15 -26.20 -37.17 17.70
C THR A 15 -25.64 -35.74 17.81
N PHE A 16 -25.30 -35.12 16.67
CA PHE A 16 -24.76 -33.76 16.57
C PHE A 16 -25.30 -33.06 15.30
N CYS A 17 -25.49 -31.75 15.39
CA CYS A 17 -25.87 -30.91 14.25
C CYS A 17 -24.72 -30.82 13.24
N ASN A 18 -24.97 -31.23 12.00
CA ASN A 18 -23.99 -31.20 10.91
C ASN A 18 -23.59 -29.77 10.45
N LYS A 19 -24.33 -28.73 10.85
CA LYS A 19 -24.03 -27.34 10.48
C LYS A 19 -23.30 -26.56 11.57
N CYS A 20 -23.67 -26.72 12.84
CA CYS A 20 -23.11 -25.92 13.93
C CYS A 20 -22.39 -26.73 15.02
N GLY A 21 -22.37 -28.06 14.91
CA GLY A 21 -21.66 -28.94 15.85
C GLY A 21 -22.33 -29.11 17.23
N HIS A 22 -23.52 -28.53 17.43
CA HIS A 22 -24.25 -28.65 18.69
C HIS A 22 -24.76 -30.09 18.91
N LYS A 23 -24.53 -30.66 20.10
CA LYS A 23 -24.98 -32.01 20.45
C LYS A 23 -26.50 -32.02 20.63
N VAL A 24 -27.18 -32.99 20.04
CA VAL A 24 -28.64 -33.10 20.16
C VAL A 24 -28.95 -34.19 21.18
N SER A 25 -29.59 -33.84 22.29
CA SER A 25 -30.03 -34.78 23.31
C SER A 25 -31.46 -35.20 23.03
N GLU A 26 -31.68 -36.52 22.94
CA GLU A 26 -32.97 -37.13 22.66
C GLU A 26 -33.89 -36.98 23.88
N SER A 27 -34.91 -36.14 23.75
CA SER A 27 -35.98 -36.01 24.73
C SER A 27 -37.31 -36.27 24.03
N THR A 28 -37.73 -37.54 24.01
CA THR A 28 -39.10 -37.93 23.68
C THR A 28 -40.05 -37.39 24.75
N LEU A 29 -40.85 -36.40 24.37
CA LEU A 29 -42.09 -36.05 25.03
C LEU A 29 -43.23 -36.31 24.05
N GLU A 30 -44.09 -37.28 24.37
CA GLU A 30 -45.48 -37.27 23.93
C GLU A 30 -46.40 -37.37 25.14
N ILE A 31 -47.42 -36.53 25.14
CA ILE A 31 -48.40 -36.31 26.21
C ILE A 31 -49.72 -36.98 25.82
N SER A 32 -50.35 -37.60 26.83
CA SER A 32 -51.80 -37.78 27.04
C SER A 32 -52.59 -38.78 26.18
N SER A 33 -53.15 -39.80 26.83
CA SER A 33 -54.58 -39.81 27.24
C SER A 33 -54.99 -41.14 27.91
N GLY A 34 -55.92 -41.10 28.88
CA GLY A 34 -56.82 -42.22 29.20
C GLY A 34 -56.67 -42.97 30.55
N ILE A 35 -57.34 -42.44 31.59
CA ILE A 35 -58.39 -43.09 32.43
C ILE A 35 -58.13 -44.46 33.13
N GLU A 36 -58.27 -44.40 34.46
CA GLU A 36 -58.87 -45.34 35.45
C GLU A 36 -58.11 -46.51 36.13
N THR A 37 -58.35 -46.50 37.46
CA THR A 37 -58.56 -47.62 38.41
C THR A 37 -57.38 -48.24 39.15
N GLY A 38 -57.58 -48.38 40.48
CA GLY A 38 -57.15 -49.57 41.21
C GLY A 38 -56.03 -49.42 42.25
N THR A 39 -56.38 -48.87 43.41
CA THR A 39 -56.15 -49.40 44.79
C THR A 39 -54.91 -50.24 45.16
N VAL A 40 -54.50 -50.01 46.43
CA VAL A 40 -53.92 -50.95 47.43
C VAL A 40 -52.45 -50.70 47.83
N THR A 41 -52.32 -49.80 48.82
CA THR A 41 -51.68 -49.95 50.15
C THR A 41 -50.31 -50.61 50.37
N SER A 42 -49.57 -49.90 51.26
CA SER A 42 -48.65 -50.37 52.31
C SER A 42 -47.27 -50.85 51.83
N ILE A 43 -46.15 -50.47 52.45
CA ILE A 43 -45.85 -50.65 53.87
C ILE A 43 -44.94 -49.53 54.41
N VAL A 44 -45.33 -49.05 55.58
CA VAL A 44 -44.59 -48.29 56.60
C VAL A 44 -43.29 -49.01 57.00
N SER A 45 -42.18 -48.30 57.19
CA SER A 45 -41.54 -48.27 58.52
C SER A 45 -40.41 -47.26 58.60
N ASN A 46 -40.52 -46.46 59.65
CA ASN A 46 -39.57 -45.50 60.17
C ASN A 46 -38.19 -46.12 60.41
N ASN A 47 -37.16 -45.28 60.37
CA ASN A 47 -36.38 -45.03 61.58
C ASN A 47 -35.54 -43.76 61.43
N GLU A 48 -35.89 -42.78 62.26
CA GLU A 48 -34.95 -41.75 62.68
C GLU A 48 -33.89 -42.38 63.57
N THR A 49 -32.61 -42.06 63.33
CA THR A 49 -31.60 -42.03 64.38
C THR A 49 -30.67 -40.85 64.15
N SER A 50 -30.95 -39.80 64.93
CA SER A 50 -30.01 -38.96 65.68
C SER A 50 -28.54 -38.87 65.23
N LEU A 51 -28.19 -37.64 64.85
CA LEU A 51 -27.08 -36.85 65.38
C LEU A 51 -25.81 -37.61 65.84
N ASN A 52 -24.76 -37.58 65.01
CA ASN A 52 -23.41 -37.37 65.52
C ASN A 52 -22.61 -36.41 64.62
N ARG A 53 -22.05 -35.40 65.28
CA ARG A 53 -21.39 -34.22 64.73
C ARG A 53 -19.91 -34.56 64.51
N LYS A 54 -19.44 -34.62 63.26
CA LYS A 54 -18.03 -34.35 62.92
C LYS A 54 -17.94 -33.43 61.71
N SER A 55 -17.59 -32.18 61.99
CA SER A 55 -17.30 -31.15 61.01
C SER A 55 -16.09 -31.52 60.14
N LYS A 56 -16.24 -31.48 58.82
CA LYS A 56 -15.12 -31.24 57.90
C LYS A 56 -15.47 -30.07 56.99
N LYS A 57 -14.75 -28.97 57.11
CA LYS A 57 -14.88 -27.81 56.22
C LYS A 57 -14.24 -28.12 54.85
N LYS A 58 -15.08 -28.19 53.81
CA LYS A 58 -15.02 -27.63 52.43
C LYS A 58 -13.88 -27.98 51.42
N PRO A 59 -14.20 -28.41 50.18
CA PRO A 59 -13.32 -28.32 49.01
C PRO A 59 -13.50 -26.98 48.25
N ILE A 60 -13.47 -25.84 48.95
CA ILE A 60 -13.59 -24.52 48.31
C ILE A 60 -12.22 -23.97 47.89
N ILE A 61 -11.13 -24.41 48.52
CA ILE A 61 -9.78 -23.87 48.29
C ILE A 61 -9.17 -24.38 46.97
N ILE A 62 -9.36 -25.66 46.59
CA ILE A 62 -8.80 -26.25 45.36
C ILE A 62 -9.45 -25.64 44.10
N SER A 63 -10.77 -25.41 44.14
CA SER A 63 -11.51 -24.75 43.06
C SER A 63 -11.02 -23.31 42.83
N LEU A 64 -10.75 -22.57 43.90
CA LEU A 64 -10.21 -21.21 43.83
C LEU A 64 -8.84 -21.16 43.15
N VAL A 65 -7.96 -22.12 43.46
CA VAL A 65 -6.60 -22.20 42.87
C VAL A 65 -6.67 -22.46 41.36
N ILE A 66 -7.55 -23.34 40.91
CA ILE A 66 -7.72 -23.64 39.47
C ILE A 66 -8.23 -22.40 38.72
N ILE A 67 -9.17 -21.65 39.29
CA ILE A 67 -9.68 -20.41 38.68
C ILE A 67 -8.58 -19.35 38.54
N ILE A 68 -7.72 -19.21 39.55
CA ILE A 68 -6.57 -18.27 39.50
C ILE A 68 -5.58 -18.67 38.41
N ILE A 69 -5.29 -19.96 38.25
CA ILE A 69 -4.39 -20.45 37.19
C ILE A 69 -4.99 -20.17 35.80
N ILE A 70 -6.28 -20.42 35.59
CA ILE A 70 -6.96 -20.13 34.32
C ILE A 70 -6.94 -18.62 34.03
N ALA A 71 -7.20 -17.79 35.05
CA ALA A 71 -7.13 -16.33 34.93
C ALA A 71 -5.72 -15.87 34.52
N MET A 72 -4.67 -16.42 35.14
CA MET A 72 -3.27 -16.12 34.80
C MET A 72 -2.92 -16.52 33.36
N ILE A 73 -3.37 -17.69 32.90
CA ILE A 73 -3.14 -18.15 31.53
C ILE A 73 -3.87 -17.25 30.52
N SER A 74 -5.14 -16.92 30.80
CA SER A 74 -5.94 -16.04 29.93
C SER A 74 -5.39 -14.62 29.86
N ALA A 75 -4.93 -14.05 30.99
CA ALA A 75 -4.29 -12.75 31.04
C ALA A 75 -2.94 -12.75 30.30
N SER A 76 -2.16 -13.82 30.43
CA SER A 76 -0.91 -13.99 29.70
C SER A 76 -1.17 -14.07 28.20
N TYR A 77 -2.12 -14.91 27.76
CA TYR A 77 -2.50 -15.02 26.35
C TYR A 77 -3.02 -13.69 25.79
N TRP A 78 -3.89 -12.99 26.52
CA TRP A 78 -4.39 -11.67 26.12
C TRP A 78 -3.27 -10.64 26.00
N TYR A 79 -2.33 -10.61 26.96
CA TYR A 79 -1.16 -9.73 26.92
C TYR A 79 -0.26 -10.02 25.71
N TYR A 80 0.01 -11.30 25.41
CA TYR A 80 0.79 -11.67 24.21
C TYR A 80 0.08 -11.28 22.92
N ASN A 81 -1.23 -11.54 22.80
CA ASN A 81 -2.02 -11.22 21.62
C ASN A 81 -2.19 -9.71 21.41
N ASP A 82 -2.40 -8.92 22.48
CA ASP A 82 -2.47 -7.46 22.42
C ASP A 82 -1.12 -6.85 22.00
N LYS A 83 -0.01 -7.36 22.56
CA LYS A 83 1.33 -6.95 22.15
C LYS A 83 1.59 -7.27 20.68
N GLN A 84 1.27 -8.49 20.23
CA GLN A 84 1.47 -8.90 18.84
C GLN A 84 0.64 -8.04 17.88
N GLN A 85 -0.65 -7.81 18.18
CA GLN A 85 -1.50 -6.95 17.35
C GLN A 85 -0.96 -5.51 17.25
N LYS A 86 -0.42 -4.97 18.35
CA LYS A 86 0.21 -3.63 18.34
C LYS A 86 1.48 -3.61 17.50
N GLU A 87 2.32 -4.64 17.59
CA GLU A 87 3.54 -4.76 16.77
C GLU A 87 3.21 -4.91 15.27
N GLU A 88 2.23 -5.73 14.92
CA GLU A 88 1.75 -5.90 13.54
C GLU A 88 1.13 -4.62 12.97
N ALA A 89 0.31 -3.92 13.77
CA ALA A 89 -0.27 -2.64 13.38
C ALA A 89 0.80 -1.55 13.19
N ALA A 90 1.80 -1.49 14.08
CA ALA A 90 2.92 -0.57 13.97
C ALA A 90 3.78 -0.88 12.74
N ALA A 91 4.06 -2.15 12.47
CA ALA A 91 4.80 -2.58 11.27
C ALA A 91 4.05 -2.22 9.98
N LYS A 92 2.73 -2.43 9.93
CA LYS A 92 1.88 -2.02 8.80
C LYS A 92 1.88 -0.51 8.62
N ALA A 93 1.76 0.26 9.69
CA ALA A 93 1.80 1.72 9.64
C ALA A 93 3.17 2.24 9.15
N ALA A 94 4.27 1.63 9.60
CA ALA A 94 5.61 1.97 9.13
C ALA A 94 5.81 1.64 7.65
N MET A 95 5.29 0.51 7.17
CA MET A 95 5.31 0.15 5.75
C MET A 95 4.54 1.17 4.90
N ILE A 96 3.32 1.53 5.33
CA ILE A 96 2.47 2.53 4.66
C ILE A 96 3.18 3.89 4.62
N GLN A 97 3.73 4.34 5.75
CA GLN A 97 4.44 5.61 5.83
C GLN A 97 5.67 5.63 4.94
N LYS A 98 6.44 4.54 4.92
CA LYS A 98 7.59 4.41 4.01
C LYS A 98 7.14 4.51 2.55
N TYR A 99 6.09 3.79 2.16
CA TYR A 99 5.55 3.85 0.81
C TYR A 99 5.09 5.27 0.44
N GLN A 100 4.41 5.95 1.36
CA GLN A 100 3.98 7.34 1.18
C GLN A 100 5.18 8.29 0.95
N ASN A 101 6.27 8.10 1.69
CA ASN A 101 7.48 8.90 1.51
C ASN A 101 8.14 8.62 0.16
N ASP A 102 8.30 7.34 -0.19
CA ASP A 102 8.96 6.91 -1.42
C ASP A 102 8.17 7.36 -2.67
N ILE A 103 6.83 7.27 -2.66
CA ILE A 103 6.00 7.71 -3.79
C ILE A 103 6.04 9.24 -3.92
N SER A 104 6.04 9.97 -2.80
CA SER A 104 6.17 11.43 -2.80
C SER A 104 7.53 11.87 -3.32
N GLU A 105 8.60 11.18 -2.92
CA GLU A 105 9.96 11.42 -3.41
C GLU A 105 10.06 11.17 -4.92
N ALA A 106 9.48 10.08 -5.43
CA ALA A 106 9.46 9.79 -6.86
C ALA A 106 8.76 10.91 -7.65
N VAL A 107 7.61 11.38 -7.18
CA VAL A 107 6.88 12.51 -7.81
C VAL A 107 7.74 13.78 -7.82
N ILE A 108 8.32 14.15 -6.68
CA ILE A 108 9.14 15.37 -6.55
C ILE A 108 10.37 15.30 -7.46
N LYS A 109 11.07 14.16 -7.47
CA LYS A 109 12.24 13.94 -8.35
C LYS A 109 11.86 14.01 -9.81
N ILE A 110 10.77 13.39 -10.24
CA ILE A 110 10.32 13.48 -11.62
C ILE A 110 10.07 14.95 -12.00
N VAL A 111 9.37 15.73 -11.18
CA VAL A 111 9.12 17.15 -11.46
C VAL A 111 10.42 17.94 -11.55
N ALA A 112 11.31 17.79 -10.58
CA ALA A 112 12.61 18.46 -10.54
C ALA A 112 13.48 18.13 -11.76
N TYR A 113 13.59 16.85 -12.11
CA TYR A 113 14.43 16.40 -13.21
C TYR A 113 13.79 16.68 -14.58
N SER A 114 12.46 16.79 -14.65
CA SER A 114 11.74 17.27 -15.83
C SER A 114 12.06 18.73 -16.12
N TYR A 115 12.20 19.57 -15.09
CA TYR A 115 12.62 20.96 -15.27
C TYR A 115 14.01 21.06 -15.91
N ILE A 116 14.96 20.22 -15.49
CA ILE A 116 16.28 20.12 -16.12
C ILE A 116 16.17 19.70 -17.59
N SER A 117 15.35 18.69 -17.88
CA SER A 117 15.10 18.19 -19.24
C SER A 117 14.47 19.27 -20.13
N GLU A 118 13.58 20.09 -19.58
CA GLU A 118 12.96 21.22 -20.28
C GLU A 118 13.99 22.28 -20.66
N LYS A 119 14.90 22.65 -19.75
CA LYS A 119 15.98 23.60 -20.07
C LYS A 119 16.85 23.11 -21.22
N ILE A 120 17.27 21.84 -21.17
CA ILE A 120 18.10 21.23 -22.20
C ILE A 120 17.38 21.18 -23.55
N THR A 121 16.13 20.73 -23.56
CA THR A 121 15.35 20.63 -24.81
C THR A 121 15.05 22.00 -25.42
N ASN A 122 14.86 23.03 -24.58
CA ASN A 122 14.74 24.43 -25.03
C ASN A 122 16.04 24.96 -25.65
N LEU A 123 17.21 24.61 -25.10
CA LEU A 123 18.51 24.94 -25.71
C LEU A 123 18.64 24.30 -27.10
N TYR A 124 18.34 23.00 -27.23
CA TYR A 124 18.34 22.34 -28.53
C TYR A 124 17.38 23.00 -29.52
N SER A 125 16.14 23.30 -29.12
CA SER A 125 15.17 23.99 -29.97
C SER A 125 15.69 25.34 -30.46
N THR A 126 16.37 26.08 -29.58
CA THR A 126 16.94 27.39 -29.88
C THR A 126 18.07 27.29 -30.90
N VAL A 127 19.08 26.45 -30.68
CA VAL A 127 20.20 26.31 -31.61
C VAL A 127 19.77 25.68 -32.94
N TRP A 128 18.85 24.73 -32.90
CA TRP A 128 18.34 24.05 -34.10
C TRP A 128 17.56 25.04 -34.98
N SER A 129 16.62 25.78 -34.39
CA SER A 129 15.85 26.79 -35.13
C SER A 129 16.73 27.95 -35.61
N GLY A 130 17.72 28.36 -34.82
CA GLY A 130 18.71 29.37 -35.19
C GLY A 130 19.53 28.93 -36.42
N ALA A 131 20.02 27.70 -36.43
CA ALA A 131 20.79 27.15 -37.54
C ALA A 131 19.98 27.06 -38.84
N ILE A 132 18.68 26.73 -38.76
CA ILE A 132 17.78 26.69 -39.93
C ILE A 132 17.58 28.08 -40.53
N LYS A 133 17.44 29.10 -39.69
CA LYS A 133 17.17 30.49 -40.13
C LYS A 133 18.44 31.23 -40.59
N ALA A 134 19.60 30.81 -40.11
CA ALA A 134 20.85 31.53 -40.35
C ALA A 134 21.36 31.34 -41.78
N ARG A 135 21.68 32.45 -42.44
CA ARG A 135 22.26 32.44 -43.79
C ARG A 135 23.75 32.08 -43.82
N TYR A 136 24.47 32.35 -42.73
CA TYR A 136 25.93 32.23 -42.66
C TYR A 136 26.40 31.36 -41.48
N GLY A 137 25.52 30.46 -41.00
CA GLY A 137 25.75 29.65 -39.82
C GLY A 137 25.60 30.40 -38.49
N ILE A 138 25.67 29.68 -37.38
CA ILE A 138 25.57 30.19 -36.00
C ILE A 138 26.78 29.78 -35.17
N GLN A 139 27.06 30.50 -34.09
CA GLN A 139 28.08 30.10 -33.10
C GLN A 139 27.43 29.26 -31.99
N VAL A 140 27.97 28.08 -31.72
CA VAL A 140 27.55 27.17 -30.64
C VAL A 140 28.80 26.58 -30.01
N ASN A 141 28.94 26.65 -28.69
CA ASN A 141 30.13 26.16 -27.97
C ASN A 141 31.47 26.65 -28.55
N GLY A 142 31.54 27.94 -28.91
CA GLY A 142 32.73 28.54 -29.54
C GLY A 142 33.03 28.08 -30.98
N LYS A 143 32.20 27.22 -31.56
CA LYS A 143 32.35 26.67 -32.91
C LYS A 143 31.27 27.22 -33.84
N LYS A 144 31.60 27.41 -35.11
CA LYS A 144 30.65 27.85 -36.13
C LYS A 144 29.97 26.65 -36.78
N ALA A 145 28.65 26.53 -36.60
CA ALA A 145 27.81 25.52 -37.21
C ALA A 145 27.15 26.07 -38.48
N TYR A 146 27.28 25.35 -39.59
CA TYR A 146 26.69 25.70 -40.89
C TYR A 146 25.42 24.90 -41.19
N SER A 147 25.18 23.82 -40.45
CA SER A 147 23.96 23.02 -40.50
C SER A 147 23.33 22.86 -39.12
N PHE A 148 22.03 22.51 -39.10
CA PHE A 148 21.36 22.18 -37.85
C PHE A 148 21.97 20.95 -37.16
N ASN A 149 22.46 19.96 -37.93
CA ASN A 149 23.12 18.78 -37.39
C ASN A 149 24.39 19.15 -36.62
N GLU A 150 25.20 20.07 -37.16
CA GLU A 150 26.38 20.58 -36.47
C GLU A 150 26.01 21.38 -35.23
N ALA A 151 24.99 22.23 -35.31
CA ALA A 151 24.53 23.04 -34.17
C ALA A 151 24.08 22.16 -32.99
N ILE A 152 23.27 21.13 -33.27
CA ILE A 152 22.84 20.16 -32.25
C ILE A 152 24.05 19.41 -31.68
N LYS A 153 24.96 18.96 -32.55
CA LYS A 153 26.19 18.27 -32.12
C LYS A 153 27.02 19.13 -31.18
N TYR A 154 27.30 20.39 -31.53
CA TYR A 154 28.12 21.28 -30.70
C TYR A 154 27.42 21.65 -29.40
N GLN A 155 26.09 21.79 -29.40
CA GLN A 155 25.34 22.01 -28.17
C GLN A 155 25.40 20.78 -27.26
N ARG A 156 25.27 19.57 -27.84
CA ARG A 156 25.39 18.32 -27.10
C ARG A 156 26.78 18.13 -26.50
N GLU A 157 27.84 18.45 -27.26
CA GLU A 157 29.21 18.47 -26.76
C GLU A 157 29.36 19.40 -25.55
N GLU A 158 28.83 20.62 -25.62
CA GLU A 158 28.87 21.56 -24.49
C GLU A 158 28.17 21.01 -23.24
N LEU A 159 27.00 20.41 -23.42
CA LEU A 159 26.21 19.83 -22.33
C LEU A 159 26.90 18.59 -21.72
N GLU A 160 27.59 17.79 -22.54
CA GLU A 160 28.39 16.66 -22.09
C GLU A 160 29.64 17.14 -21.31
N ASP A 161 30.36 18.14 -21.84
CA ASP A 161 31.55 18.74 -21.20
C ASP A 161 31.22 19.37 -19.83
N LYS A 162 30.04 19.99 -19.72
CA LYS A 162 29.50 20.52 -18.46
C LYS A 162 28.96 19.43 -17.51
N GLY A 163 28.95 18.17 -17.95
CA GLY A 163 28.41 17.03 -17.19
C GLY A 163 26.89 17.09 -17.00
N ILE A 164 26.17 17.91 -17.76
CA ILE A 164 24.72 18.07 -17.66
C ILE A 164 24.01 16.81 -18.18
N LEU A 165 24.45 16.26 -19.31
CA LEU A 165 23.85 15.02 -19.86
C LEU A 165 24.12 13.81 -18.96
N LYS A 166 25.31 13.75 -18.33
CA LYS A 166 25.60 12.74 -17.30
C LYS A 166 24.59 12.81 -16.15
N LYS A 167 24.27 14.01 -15.66
CA LYS A 167 23.25 14.20 -14.62
C LYS A 167 21.86 13.78 -15.08
N VAL A 168 21.46 14.05 -16.33
CA VAL A 168 20.17 13.54 -16.86
C VAL A 168 20.10 12.02 -16.77
N ARG A 169 21.17 11.32 -17.17
CA ARG A 169 21.24 9.86 -17.08
C ARG A 169 21.20 9.36 -15.63
N GLU A 170 21.96 9.98 -14.73
CA GLU A 170 21.97 9.63 -13.30
C GLU A 170 20.62 9.89 -12.62
N ASN A 171 19.98 11.01 -12.94
CA ASN A 171 18.64 11.38 -12.46
C ASN A 171 17.59 10.37 -12.92
N THR A 172 17.66 9.95 -14.19
CA THR A 172 16.79 8.91 -14.74
C THR A 172 17.00 7.58 -14.00
N GLN A 173 18.24 7.15 -13.80
CA GLN A 173 18.54 5.94 -13.02
C GLN A 173 18.03 6.00 -11.57
N SER A 174 18.11 7.17 -10.93
CA SER A 174 17.59 7.42 -9.59
C SER A 174 16.07 7.24 -9.53
N VAL A 175 15.34 7.79 -10.51
CA VAL A 175 13.89 7.59 -10.63
C VAL A 175 13.56 6.12 -10.94
N ASP A 176 14.29 5.47 -11.85
CA ASP A 176 14.09 4.05 -12.18
C ASP A 176 14.20 3.15 -10.95
N ALA A 177 15.19 3.44 -10.09
CA ALA A 177 15.40 2.70 -8.85
C ALA A 177 14.21 2.87 -7.88
N LEU A 178 13.71 4.10 -7.73
CA LEU A 178 12.52 4.37 -6.92
C LEU A 178 11.28 3.66 -7.49
N MET A 179 11.04 3.77 -8.79
CA MET A 179 9.92 3.09 -9.45
C MET A 179 9.95 1.58 -9.23
N LYS A 180 11.14 0.96 -9.30
CA LYS A 180 11.32 -0.47 -9.00
C LYS A 180 11.01 -0.80 -7.54
N SER A 181 11.40 0.05 -6.59
CA SER A 181 11.09 -0.17 -5.17
C SER A 181 9.61 0.02 -4.82
N LEU A 182 8.90 0.84 -5.61
CA LEU A 182 7.48 1.13 -5.44
C LEU A 182 6.57 0.06 -6.08
N ASN A 183 7.15 -0.93 -6.75
CA ASN A 183 6.42 -2.09 -7.24
C ASN A 183 5.69 -2.79 -6.07
N ASN A 184 4.43 -3.17 -6.29
CA ASN A 184 3.49 -3.69 -5.28
C ASN A 184 2.95 -2.62 -4.32
N PRO A 185 2.13 -1.68 -4.82
CA PRO A 185 1.48 -0.67 -3.99
C PRO A 185 0.53 -1.28 -2.93
N PRO A 186 0.52 -0.75 -1.69
CA PRO A 186 -0.58 -0.95 -0.76
C PRO A 186 -1.92 -0.52 -1.39
N GLU A 187 -3.03 -1.09 -0.91
CA GLU A 187 -4.38 -0.87 -1.47
C GLU A 187 -4.71 0.63 -1.63
N GLU A 188 -4.44 1.43 -0.60
CA GLU A 188 -4.69 2.87 -0.59
C GLU A 188 -3.85 3.68 -1.61
N PHE A 189 -2.73 3.14 -2.08
CA PHE A 189 -1.84 3.80 -3.05
C PHE A 189 -1.93 3.24 -4.46
N GLN A 190 -2.76 2.22 -4.74
CA GLN A 190 -2.85 1.61 -6.08
C GLN A 190 -3.15 2.63 -7.18
N LYS A 191 -4.10 3.54 -6.93
CA LYS A 191 -4.44 4.62 -7.86
C LYS A 191 -3.27 5.60 -8.07
N ALA A 192 -2.62 6.00 -6.97
CA ALA A 192 -1.50 6.93 -7.02
C ALA A 192 -0.32 6.33 -7.79
N TYR A 193 -0.01 5.05 -7.56
CA TYR A 193 1.02 4.31 -8.29
C TYR A 193 0.70 4.19 -9.79
N GLY A 194 -0.54 3.89 -10.17
CA GLY A 194 -0.94 3.86 -11.58
C GLY A 194 -0.70 5.20 -12.30
N ILE A 195 -1.02 6.32 -11.64
CA ILE A 195 -0.73 7.66 -12.18
C ILE A 195 0.78 7.93 -12.22
N LEU A 196 1.54 7.43 -11.24
CA LEU A 196 2.99 7.60 -11.19
C LEU A 196 3.66 6.88 -12.37
N VAL A 197 3.19 5.69 -12.75
CA VAL A 197 3.70 4.94 -13.91
C VAL A 197 3.52 5.74 -15.21
N GLU A 198 2.37 6.37 -15.41
CA GLU A 198 2.12 7.24 -16.56
C GLU A 198 3.04 8.48 -16.56
N MET A 199 3.19 9.11 -15.39
CA MET A 199 4.08 10.27 -15.21
C MET A 199 5.55 9.90 -15.47
N TYR A 200 5.97 8.73 -14.99
CA TYR A 200 7.28 8.15 -15.24
C TYR A 200 7.53 7.86 -16.73
N GLY A 201 6.54 7.32 -17.44
CA GLY A 201 6.62 7.08 -18.89
C GLY A 201 6.79 8.37 -19.69
N ASN A 202 6.17 9.47 -19.27
CA ASN A 202 6.39 10.78 -19.89
C ASN A 202 7.78 11.33 -19.55
N TYR A 203 8.21 11.23 -18.29
CA TYR A 203 9.51 11.72 -17.84
C TYR A 203 10.67 11.02 -18.56
N THR A 204 10.66 9.69 -18.63
CA THR A 204 11.72 8.93 -19.30
C THR A 204 11.86 9.33 -20.77
N GLN A 205 10.75 9.44 -21.50
CA GLN A 205 10.76 9.94 -22.87
C GLN A 205 11.25 11.40 -22.98
N PHE A 206 11.00 12.24 -21.97
CA PHE A 206 11.44 13.63 -21.96
C PHE A 206 12.95 13.72 -21.70
N ALA A 207 13.45 12.95 -20.74
CA ALA A 207 14.87 12.79 -20.45
C ALA A 207 15.61 12.21 -21.67
N ASP A 208 15.02 11.27 -22.40
CA ASP A 208 15.58 10.74 -23.64
C ASP A 208 15.72 11.83 -24.72
N GLN A 209 14.72 12.71 -24.88
CA GLN A 209 14.85 13.85 -25.80
C GLN A 209 15.89 14.88 -25.34
N ALA A 210 16.11 15.01 -24.03
CA ALA A 210 17.16 15.86 -23.47
C ALA A 210 18.57 15.25 -23.65
N ASP A 211 18.71 13.93 -23.58
CA ASP A 211 20.00 13.25 -23.80
C ASP A 211 20.35 13.10 -25.30
N SER A 212 19.34 12.79 -26.10
CA SER A 212 19.47 12.48 -27.53
C SER A 212 18.24 12.99 -28.29
N PRO A 213 18.26 14.26 -28.76
CA PRO A 213 17.12 14.83 -29.49
C PRO A 213 16.89 14.09 -30.82
N THR A 214 15.62 13.86 -31.18
CA THR A 214 15.24 13.07 -32.35
C THR A 214 14.09 13.71 -33.14
N GLY A 215 13.93 13.29 -34.40
CA GLY A 215 12.88 13.78 -35.30
C GLY A 215 13.25 15.09 -35.99
N SER A 216 12.26 15.75 -36.59
CA SER A 216 12.39 17.14 -37.07
C SER A 216 12.22 18.14 -35.93
N LEU A 217 12.64 19.40 -36.12
CA LEU A 217 12.42 20.47 -35.13
C LEU A 217 10.95 20.60 -34.71
N ILE A 218 10.02 20.42 -35.66
CA ILE A 218 8.58 20.53 -35.39
C ILE A 218 8.11 19.36 -34.51
N GLU A 219 8.47 18.14 -34.88
CA GLU A 219 8.12 16.94 -34.11
C GLU A 219 8.77 16.93 -32.73
N PHE A 220 10.04 17.33 -32.65
CA PHE A 220 10.79 17.48 -31.41
C PHE A 220 10.07 18.45 -30.46
N ASN A 221 9.80 19.68 -30.90
CA ASN A 221 9.12 20.69 -30.08
C ASN A 221 7.71 20.27 -29.68
N LYS A 222 6.97 19.65 -30.59
CA LYS A 222 5.64 19.13 -30.28
C LYS A 222 5.73 18.06 -29.18
N LYS A 223 6.62 17.09 -29.35
CA LYS A 223 6.81 15.98 -28.40
C LYS A 223 7.25 16.48 -27.04
N THR A 224 8.25 17.35 -26.95
CA THR A 224 8.73 17.87 -25.66
C THR A 224 7.67 18.67 -24.92
N ASN A 225 6.86 19.48 -25.65
CA ASN A 225 5.73 20.19 -25.07
C ASN A 225 4.64 19.24 -24.56
N GLU A 226 4.30 18.20 -25.33
CA GLU A 226 3.31 17.20 -24.93
C GLU A 226 3.75 16.42 -23.68
N LEU A 227 5.03 16.04 -23.62
CA LEU A 227 5.60 15.35 -22.46
C LEU A 227 5.59 16.25 -21.21
N SER A 228 6.03 17.51 -21.32
CA SER A 228 6.00 18.47 -20.21
C SER A 228 4.58 18.75 -19.72
N ALA A 229 3.62 18.94 -20.64
CA ALA A 229 2.21 19.12 -20.28
C ALA A 229 1.63 17.88 -19.60
N GLY A 230 1.99 16.68 -20.06
CA GLY A 230 1.59 15.42 -19.44
C GLY A 230 2.12 15.28 -18.01
N ILE A 231 3.39 15.59 -17.78
CA ILE A 231 4.01 15.58 -16.43
C ILE A 231 3.30 16.58 -15.51
N SER A 232 3.06 17.80 -15.99
CA SER A 232 2.34 18.84 -15.24
C SER A 232 0.91 18.42 -14.87
N LYS A 233 0.20 17.77 -15.80
CA LYS A 233 -1.14 17.22 -15.57
C LYS A 233 -1.14 16.19 -14.45
N TYR A 234 -0.18 15.25 -14.44
CA TYR A 234 -0.11 14.21 -13.40
C TYR A 234 0.35 14.77 -12.06
N TYR A 235 1.29 15.70 -12.06
CA TYR A 235 1.70 16.42 -10.85
C TYR A 235 0.52 17.11 -10.15
N ASN A 236 -0.35 17.78 -10.90
CA ASN A 236 -1.56 18.40 -10.34
C ASN A 236 -2.52 17.37 -9.72
N GLN A 237 -2.58 16.15 -10.24
CA GLN A 237 -3.35 15.07 -9.59
C GLN A 237 -2.67 14.60 -8.31
N PHE A 238 -1.34 14.56 -8.25
CA PHE A 238 -0.61 14.21 -7.03
C PHE A 238 -0.78 15.22 -5.90
N LYS A 239 -0.93 16.52 -6.20
CA LYS A 239 -1.28 17.52 -5.17
C LYS A 239 -2.58 17.18 -4.42
N ILE A 240 -3.49 16.47 -5.09
CA ILE A 240 -4.76 16.03 -4.50
C ILE A 240 -4.58 14.67 -3.79
N LEU A 241 -3.88 13.73 -4.43
CA LEU A 241 -3.71 12.37 -3.91
C LEU A 241 -2.72 12.27 -2.75
N LEU A 242 -1.76 13.20 -2.66
CA LEU A 242 -0.71 13.26 -1.66
C LEU A 242 -0.76 14.63 -0.95
N PRO A 243 -1.68 14.83 0.01
CA PRO A 243 -1.88 16.15 0.64
C PRO A 243 -0.66 16.66 1.43
N ASN A 244 0.28 15.78 1.78
CA ASN A 244 1.52 16.10 2.48
C ASN A 244 2.73 16.17 1.53
N LEU A 245 2.50 16.34 0.22
CA LEU A 245 3.57 16.50 -0.75
C LEU A 245 4.33 17.81 -0.49
N ASP A 246 5.59 17.69 -0.08
CA ASP A 246 6.45 18.84 0.20
C ASP A 246 7.08 19.38 -1.08
N GLU A 247 6.39 20.32 -1.72
CA GLU A 247 6.86 20.95 -2.97
C GLU A 247 8.18 21.71 -2.82
N SER A 248 8.54 22.13 -1.59
CA SER A 248 9.77 22.88 -1.35
C SER A 248 11.03 22.05 -1.70
N LYS A 249 10.93 20.72 -1.56
CA LYS A 249 12.00 19.76 -1.89
C LYS A 249 12.34 19.69 -3.38
N ILE A 250 11.48 20.21 -4.27
CA ILE A 250 11.79 20.27 -5.71
C ILE A 250 13.12 21.03 -5.93
N ASN A 251 13.32 22.12 -5.19
CA ASN A 251 14.52 22.94 -5.33
C ASN A 251 15.79 22.22 -4.85
N ASP A 252 15.68 21.31 -3.89
CA ASP A 252 16.79 20.51 -3.38
C ASP A 252 17.40 19.62 -4.49
N TYR A 253 16.56 19.16 -5.43
CA TYR A 253 16.98 18.28 -6.53
C TYR A 253 17.41 19.02 -7.80
N ILE A 254 16.92 20.24 -8.03
CA ILE A 254 17.34 21.07 -9.17
C ILE A 254 18.75 21.63 -8.93
N GLY A 255 19.08 21.99 -7.68
CA GLY A 255 20.34 22.64 -7.33
C GLY A 255 20.52 24.00 -8.01
N SER A 256 21.69 24.64 -7.84
CA SER A 256 22.06 25.89 -8.51
C SER A 256 22.61 25.65 -9.94
N GLN A 257 22.06 24.67 -10.67
CA GLN A 257 22.60 24.28 -11.97
C GLN A 257 22.33 25.39 -12.99
N ASP A 258 23.36 26.18 -13.30
CA ASP A 258 23.36 27.12 -14.42
C ASP A 258 23.38 26.32 -15.73
N ILE A 259 22.18 25.99 -16.22
CA ILE A 259 21.92 25.50 -17.59
C ILE A 259 21.57 26.70 -18.48
#